data_AF-A0A4Y2V015-F1
#
_entry.id   AF-A0A4Y2V015-F1
#
_cell.length_a   1.000
_cell.length_b   1.000
_cell.length_c   1.000
_cell.angle_alpha   90.00
_cell.angle_beta   90.00
_cell.angle_gamma   90.00
#
_symmetry.space_group_name_H-M   'P 1'
#
loop_
_entity.id
_entity.type
_entity.pdbx_description
1 polymer ?
#
loop_
_entity_poly.entity_id
_entity_poly.type
_entity_poly.pdbx_seq_one_letter_code
_entity_poly.pdbx_strand_id
1 'polypeptide(L)'
;EYGSIGYSEETAIEKYGEDQIEVYHSNITPLEWTIAKRETNACYVKLICLIPEKERVIGFHYLGPNAGEVTQGFALGIKLGATKADFDATIGIHPTCAEIFTTLSVTKRSGKSTEQSGC
;
A
#
# COMPACT_ATOMS: atom_id res chain seq x y z
N GLU A 1 -3.97 5.12 -12.95
CA GLU A 1 -2.56 5.50 -13.01
C GLU A 1 -1.76 4.58 -12.10
N TYR A 2 -0.43 4.64 -12.19
CA TYR A 2 0.46 3.90 -11.30
C TYR A 2 1.49 4.85 -10.71
N GLY A 3 1.61 4.84 -9.38
CA GLY A 3 2.59 5.62 -8.62
C GLY A 3 3.39 4.72 -7.70
N SER A 4 4.68 5.04 -7.54
CA SER A 4 5.60 4.23 -6.72
C SER A 4 6.75 5.04 -6.15
N ILE A 5 7.23 4.63 -4.97
CA ILE A 5 8.42 5.17 -4.30
C ILE A 5 9.22 3.99 -3.71
N GLY A 6 10.54 4.06 -3.81
CA GLY A 6 11.43 3.05 -3.22
C GLY A 6 11.63 1.83 -4.11
N TYR A 7 11.91 0.68 -3.50
CA TYR A 7 12.17 -0.57 -4.20
C TYR A 7 10.89 -1.22 -4.69
N SER A 8 10.97 -1.91 -5.83
CA SER A 8 10.02 -2.96 -6.14
C SER A 8 10.19 -4.15 -5.20
N GLU A 9 9.25 -5.08 -5.26
CA GLU A 9 9.23 -6.23 -4.34
C GLU A 9 10.35 -7.21 -4.67
N GLU A 10 10.54 -7.51 -5.95
CA GLU A 10 11.61 -8.35 -6.45
C GLU A 10 12.99 -7.77 -6.13
N THR A 11 13.19 -6.45 -6.27
CA THR A 11 14.46 -5.80 -5.89
C THR A 11 14.67 -5.79 -4.38
N ALA A 12 13.60 -5.62 -3.58
CA ALA A 12 13.71 -5.71 -2.12
C ALA A 12 14.10 -7.13 -1.67
N ILE A 13 13.48 -8.16 -2.26
CA ILE A 13 13.80 -9.57 -1.98
C ILE A 13 15.23 -9.90 -2.41
N GLU A 14 15.65 -9.48 -3.60
CA GLU A 14 17.02 -9.70 -4.10
C GLU A 14 18.06 -9.07 -3.16
N LYS A 15 17.77 -7.89 -2.63
CA LYS A 15 18.72 -7.10 -1.84
C LYS A 15 18.79 -7.52 -0.36
N TYR A 16 17.65 -7.85 0.25
CA TYR A 16 17.56 -8.10 1.70
C TYR A 16 17.22 -9.55 2.06
N GLY A 17 16.82 -10.37 1.09
CA GLY A 17 16.35 -11.73 1.28
C GLY A 17 14.86 -11.80 1.61
N GLU A 18 14.18 -12.82 1.10
CA GLU A 18 12.73 -13.00 1.23
C GLU A 18 12.27 -13.05 2.69
N ASP A 19 13.05 -13.68 3.58
CA ASP A 19 12.74 -13.80 5.01
C ASP A 19 12.78 -12.47 5.77
N GLN A 20 13.37 -11.43 5.20
CA GLN A 20 13.45 -10.10 5.81
C GLN A 20 12.37 -9.14 5.30
N ILE A 21 11.58 -9.56 4.31
CA ILE A 21 10.55 -8.72 3.68
C ILE A 21 9.17 -9.16 4.15
N GLU A 22 8.36 -8.19 4.55
CA GLU A 22 6.91 -8.35 4.72
C GLU A 22 6.19 -7.40 3.74
N VAL A 23 5.16 -7.91 3.07
CA VAL A 23 4.41 -7.14 2.06
C VAL A 23 2.96 -7.03 2.48
N TYR A 24 2.55 -5.83 2.84
CA TYR A 24 1.16 -5.49 3.16
C TYR A 24 0.46 -5.02 1.89
N HIS A 25 -0.75 -5.51 1.62
CA HIS A 25 -1.44 -5.21 0.36
C HIS A 25 -2.96 -5.34 0.45
N SER A 26 -3.66 -4.70 -0.49
CA SER A 26 -5.12 -4.80 -0.61
C SER A 26 -5.58 -4.35 -2.01
N ASN A 27 -6.69 -4.88 -2.48
CA ASN A 27 -7.45 -4.27 -3.57
C ASN A 27 -8.36 -3.18 -3.01
N ILE A 28 -8.66 -2.17 -3.82
CA ILE A 28 -9.62 -1.12 -3.45
C ILE A 28 -10.58 -0.84 -4.59
N THR A 29 -11.74 -0.31 -4.24
CA THR A 29 -12.68 0.27 -5.20
C THR A 29 -12.91 1.74 -4.81
N PRO A 30 -12.44 2.72 -5.62
CA PRO A 30 -12.73 4.13 -5.37
C PRO A 30 -14.23 4.38 -5.21
N LEU A 31 -14.65 5.21 -4.26
CA LEU A 31 -16.07 5.46 -4.01
C LEU A 31 -16.77 5.99 -5.26
N GLU A 32 -16.09 6.85 -6.03
CA GLU A 32 -16.58 7.43 -7.28
C GLU A 32 -16.88 6.37 -8.35
N TRP A 33 -16.25 5.20 -8.26
CA TRP A 33 -16.43 4.12 -9.23
C TRP A 33 -17.69 3.29 -8.99
N THR A 34 -18.23 3.32 -7.77
CA THR A 34 -19.43 2.55 -7.39
C THR A 34 -20.66 3.02 -8.17
N ILE A 35 -20.90 4.35 -8.22
CA ILE A 35 -22.01 4.95 -8.97
C ILE A 35 -21.80 4.76 -10.47
N ALA A 36 -20.56 4.88 -10.95
CA ALA A 36 -20.20 4.69 -12.34
C ALA A 36 -20.23 3.21 -12.79
N LYS A 37 -20.52 2.26 -11.88
CA LYS A 37 -20.55 0.82 -12.11
C LYS A 37 -19.28 0.30 -12.80
N ARG A 38 -18.13 0.84 -12.41
CA ARG A 38 -16.82 0.34 -12.86
C ARG A 38 -16.47 -0.95 -12.13
N GLU A 39 -15.46 -1.65 -12.63
CA GLU A 39 -14.96 -2.88 -12.03
C GLU A 39 -14.55 -2.67 -10.57
N THR A 40 -15.02 -3.57 -9.70
CA THR A 40 -14.61 -3.65 -8.30
C THR A 40 -13.26 -4.35 -8.19
N ASN A 41 -12.49 -4.03 -7.15
CA ASN A 41 -11.19 -4.62 -6.87
C ASN A 41 -10.12 -4.42 -7.98
N ALA A 42 -10.36 -3.55 -8.96
CA ALA A 42 -9.40 -3.30 -10.05
C ALA A 42 -8.22 -2.39 -9.62
N CYS A 43 -8.38 -1.59 -8.57
CA CYS A 43 -7.26 -0.84 -7.98
C CYS A 43 -6.53 -1.70 -6.94
N TYR A 44 -5.24 -1.45 -6.74
CA TYR A 44 -4.39 -2.24 -5.87
C TYR A 44 -3.33 -1.38 -5.18
N VAL A 45 -3.03 -1.71 -3.93
CA VAL A 45 -1.98 -1.05 -3.13
C VAL A 45 -1.05 -2.09 -2.52
N LYS A 46 0.23 -1.72 -2.36
CA LYS A 46 1.15 -2.47 -1.48
C LYS A 46 2.19 -1.58 -0.81
N LEU A 47 2.56 -1.97 0.41
CA LEU A 47 3.74 -1.53 1.14
C LEU A 47 4.71 -2.68 1.29
N ILE A 48 5.98 -2.43 1.00
CA ILE A 48 7.08 -3.39 1.16
C ILE A 48 7.89 -2.94 2.37
N CYS A 49 7.92 -3.77 3.40
CA CYS A 49 8.48 -3.45 4.71
C CYS A 49 9.69 -4.33 5.01
N LEU A 50 10.72 -3.74 5.61
CA LEU A 50 11.93 -4.43 6.03
C LEU A 50 11.83 -4.81 7.51
N ILE A 51 11.63 -6.10 7.79
CA ILE A 51 11.34 -6.64 9.14
C ILE A 51 12.42 -6.26 10.16
N PRO A 52 13.73 -6.45 9.89
CA PRO A 52 14.78 -6.14 10.87
C PRO A 52 14.87 -4.66 11.26
N GLU A 53 14.30 -3.77 10.44
CA GLU A 53 14.29 -2.33 10.65
C GLU A 53 12.93 -1.83 11.14
N LYS A 54 12.30 -2.58 12.06
CA LYS A 54 10.98 -2.25 12.63
C LYS A 54 9.92 -2.04 11.54
N GLU A 55 9.97 -2.87 10.51
CA GLU A 55 9.08 -2.78 9.35
C GLU A 55 9.15 -1.41 8.67
N ARG A 56 10.36 -0.85 8.53
CA ARG A 56 10.57 0.36 7.73
C ARG A 56 10.02 0.13 6.32
N VAL A 57 9.23 1.09 5.84
CA VAL A 57 8.66 1.06 4.50
C VAL A 57 9.77 1.41 3.51
N ILE A 58 10.18 0.43 2.72
CA ILE A 58 11.24 0.55 1.72
C ILE A 58 10.71 0.52 0.28
N GLY A 59 9.42 0.22 0.11
CA GLY A 59 8.71 0.28 -1.16
C GLY A 59 7.24 0.60 -0.97
N PHE A 60 6.70 1.42 -1.86
CA PHE A 60 5.31 1.87 -1.89
C PHE A 60 4.82 1.80 -3.33
N HIS A 61 3.64 1.21 -3.53
CA HIS A 61 3.05 1.08 -4.85
C HIS A 61 1.55 1.27 -4.79
N TYR A 62 1.04 2.09 -5.70
CA TYR A 62 -0.38 2.37 -5.83
C TYR A 62 -0.79 2.31 -7.30
N LEU A 63 -1.73 1.40 -7.60
CA LEU A 63 -2.45 1.32 -8.86
C LEU A 63 -3.88 1.83 -8.62
N GLY A 64 -4.19 3.02 -9.13
CA GLY A 64 -5.50 3.64 -8.95
C GLY A 64 -5.60 5.05 -9.54
N PRO A 65 -6.73 5.75 -9.35
CA PRO A 65 -6.89 7.14 -9.78
C PRO A 65 -5.98 8.09 -9.00
N ASN A 66 -5.55 9.19 -9.63
CA ASN A 66 -4.74 10.24 -9.00
C ASN A 66 -3.48 9.71 -8.32
N ALA A 67 -2.81 8.74 -8.96
CA ALA A 67 -1.74 8.00 -8.30
C ALA A 67 -0.53 8.87 -8.00
N GLY A 68 -0.25 9.88 -8.84
CA GLY A 68 0.77 10.89 -8.60
C GLY A 68 0.53 11.65 -7.30
N GLU A 69 -0.70 12.14 -7.08
CA GLU A 69 -1.06 12.93 -5.91
C GLU A 69 -0.99 12.12 -4.61
N VAL A 70 -1.53 10.90 -4.62
CA VAL A 70 -1.46 9.99 -3.47
C VAL A 70 0.00 9.67 -3.14
N THR A 71 0.79 9.32 -4.14
CA THR A 71 2.20 8.94 -3.97
C THR A 71 3.01 10.11 -3.42
N GLN A 72 2.82 11.32 -3.95
CA GLN A 72 3.57 12.51 -3.53
C GLN A 72 3.43 12.80 -2.02
N GLY A 73 2.24 12.58 -1.44
CA GLY A 73 2.00 12.75 -0.01
C GLY A 73 2.83 11.79 0.87
N PHE A 74 2.94 10.52 0.47
CA PHE A 74 3.70 9.52 1.22
C PHE A 74 5.22 9.58 0.98
N ALA A 75 5.66 10.19 -0.13
CA ALA A 75 7.09 10.30 -0.47
C ALA A 75 7.93 10.94 0.63
N LEU A 76 7.40 11.97 1.30
CA LEU A 76 8.10 12.63 2.41
C LEU A 76 8.27 11.69 3.61
N GLY A 77 7.20 11.00 4.02
CA GLY A 77 7.26 10.04 5.13
C GLY A 77 8.26 8.91 4.87
N ILE A 78 8.23 8.34 3.67
CA ILE A 78 9.18 7.28 3.27
C ILE A 78 10.62 7.81 3.24
N LYS A 79 10.84 9.04 2.74
CA LYS A 79 12.16 9.69 2.77
C LYS A 79 12.70 9.86 4.19
N LEU A 80 11.82 10.12 5.16
CA LEU A 80 12.16 10.28 6.58
C LEU A 80 12.27 8.93 7.33
N GLY A 81 12.04 7.81 6.65
CA GLY A 81 12.18 6.47 7.24
C GLY A 81 10.94 5.96 7.95
N ALA A 82 9.74 6.35 7.49
CA ALA A 82 8.47 5.86 8.03
C ALA A 82 8.43 4.32 8.09
N THR A 83 7.83 3.82 9.17
CA THR A 83 7.59 2.41 9.46
C THR A 83 6.13 2.04 9.23
N LYS A 84 5.83 0.75 9.14
CA LYS A 84 4.45 0.27 9.09
C LYS A 84 3.60 0.78 10.27
N ALA A 85 4.20 0.89 11.46
CA ALA A 85 3.54 1.43 12.64
C ALA A 85 3.14 2.91 12.49
N ASP A 86 3.93 3.72 11.76
CA ASP A 86 3.58 5.13 11.49
C ASP A 86 2.37 5.24 10.55
N PHE A 87 2.27 4.34 9.57
CA PHE A 87 1.10 4.25 8.70
C PHE A 87 -0.15 3.86 9.51
N ASP A 88 -0.04 2.86 10.40
CA ASP A 88 -1.16 2.39 11.23
C ASP A 88 -1.62 3.39 12.30
N ALA A 89 -0.69 4.22 12.79
CA ALA A 89 -1.00 5.30 13.72
C ALA A 89 -1.66 6.50 13.03
N THR A 90 -1.54 6.62 11.71
CA THR A 90 -2.11 7.72 10.93
C THR A 90 -3.61 7.50 10.74
N ILE A 91 -4.43 8.53 11.00
CA ILE A 91 -5.87 8.44 10.76
C ILE A 91 -6.18 8.73 9.29
N GLY A 92 -6.89 7.80 8.63
CA GLY A 92 -7.34 7.96 7.25
C GLY A 92 -8.34 9.11 7.08
N ILE A 93 -8.27 9.77 5.92
CA ILE A 93 -9.24 10.77 5.50
C ILE A 93 -10.33 10.06 4.69
N HIS A 94 -11.57 10.11 5.16
CA HIS A 94 -12.68 9.38 4.54
C HIS A 94 -13.69 10.32 3.83
N PRO A 95 -14.18 9.99 2.62
CA PRO A 95 -13.77 8.88 1.76
C PRO A 95 -12.62 9.29 0.83
N THR A 96 -11.49 8.58 0.86
CA THR A 96 -10.39 8.79 -0.10
C THR A 96 -9.71 7.49 -0.49
N CYS A 97 -9.18 7.41 -1.71
CA CYS A 97 -8.39 6.23 -2.11
C CYS A 97 -7.12 6.05 -1.27
N ALA A 98 -6.54 7.15 -0.77
CA ALA A 98 -5.30 7.13 0.00
C ALA A 98 -5.47 6.53 1.40
N GLU A 99 -6.69 6.56 1.97
CA GLU A 99 -6.94 6.13 3.35
C GLU A 99 -6.60 4.66 3.58
N ILE A 100 -6.66 3.80 2.55
CA ILE A 100 -6.37 2.37 2.67
C ILE A 100 -4.96 2.11 3.23
N PHE A 101 -4.00 2.98 2.93
CA PHE A 101 -2.63 2.83 3.42
C PHE A 101 -2.52 2.89 4.95
N THR A 102 -3.53 3.46 5.62
CA THR A 102 -3.60 3.55 7.09
C THR A 102 -4.18 2.30 7.76
N THR A 103 -4.72 1.34 6.98
CA THR A 103 -5.44 0.17 7.51
C THR A 103 -5.02 -1.16 6.88
N LEU A 104 -3.90 -1.18 6.14
CA LEU A 104 -3.37 -2.40 5.53
C LEU A 104 -3.00 -3.44 6.59
N SER A 105 -3.65 -4.60 6.55
CA SER A 105 -3.44 -5.69 7.53
C SER A 105 -3.20 -7.06 6.88
N VAL A 106 -3.63 -7.25 5.63
CA VAL A 106 -3.35 -8.47 4.88
C VAL A 106 -1.91 -8.47 4.40
N THR A 107 -1.18 -9.54 4.68
CA THR A 107 0.18 -9.74 4.17
C THR A 107 0.22 -10.82 3.10
N LYS A 108 1.11 -10.68 2.12
CA LYS A 108 1.34 -11.71 1.09
C LYS A 108 1.72 -13.05 1.71
N ARG A 109 2.60 -13.04 2.72
CA ARG A 109 3.07 -14.27 3.40
C ARG A 109 1.92 -15.03 4.08
N SER A 110 0.86 -14.33 4.49
CA SER A 110 -0.33 -14.97 5.09
C SER A 110 -1.19 -15.76 4.09
N GLY A 111 -1.03 -15.53 2.78
CA GLY A 111 -1.82 -16.17 1.73
C GLY A 111 -3.30 -15.77 1.70
N LYS A 112 -3.74 -14.79 2.52
CA LYS A 112 -5.11 -14.30 2.55
C LYS A 112 -5.43 -13.49 1.28
N SER A 113 -6.69 -13.51 0.85
CA SER A 113 -7.16 -12.70 -0.27
C SER A 113 -7.08 -11.21 0.04
N THR A 114 -6.81 -10.43 -1.00
CA THR A 114 -6.77 -8.96 -0.96
C THR A 114 -8.05 -8.33 -1.47
N GLU A 115 -8.93 -9.12 -2.08
CA GLU A 115 -10.23 -8.65 -2.56
C GLU A 115 -11.05 -8.13 -1.40
N GLN A 116 -11.56 -6.91 -1.55
CA GLN A 116 -12.55 -6.37 -0.64
C GLN A 116 -13.92 -6.72 -1.17
N SER A 117 -14.68 -7.45 -0.36
CA SER A 117 -16.13 -7.50 -0.49
C SER A 117 -16.68 -6.12 -0.10
N GLY A 118 -17.52 -5.53 -0.96
CA GLY A 118 -18.28 -4.35 -0.58
C GLY A 118 -19.15 -4.62 0.66
N CYS A 119 -19.58 -3.56 1.34
CA CYS A 119 -20.68 -3.68 2.30
C CYS A 119 -21.98 -4.08 1.59
#